data_AF-A0A2V8EB26-F1
#
_entry.id   AF-A0A2V8EB26-F1
#
_cell.length_a   1.000
_cell.length_b   1.000
_cell.length_c   1.000
_cell.angle_alpha   90.00
_cell.angle_beta   90.00
_cell.angle_gamma   90.00
#
_symmetry.space_group_name_H-M   'P 1'
#
loop_
_entity.id
_entity.type
_entity.pdbx_description
1 polymer ?
#
loop_
_entity_poly.entity_id
_entity_poly.type
_entity_poly.pdbx_seq_one_letter_code
_entity_poly.pdbx_strand_id
1 'polypeptide(L)' 'MLIRPRPSFQELARMIGCSRETVSRAVKTLQHTGYVSAVEGGLALEARAIRRYLEPALQNISSTSDNSHASRTP' A
#
# COMPACT_ATOMS: atom_id res chain seq x y z
N MET A 1 5.62 -7.24 -4.33
CA MET A 1 6.01 -6.53 -3.09
C MET A 1 5.49 -7.31 -1.90
N LEU A 2 6.23 -7.36 -0.78
CA LEU A 2 5.91 -8.22 0.36
C LEU A 2 5.98 -7.44 1.68
N ILE A 3 4.94 -7.56 2.51
CA ILE A 3 4.87 -6.95 3.84
C ILE A 3 5.18 -8.03 4.89
N ARG A 4 6.29 -7.85 5.62
CA ARG A 4 6.74 -8.73 6.72
C ARG A 4 7.32 -7.94 7.90
N PRO A 5 7.16 -8.42 9.15
CA PRO A 5 6.29 -9.54 9.54
C PRO A 5 4.82 -9.21 9.26
N ARG A 6 3.94 -10.21 9.12
CA ARG A 6 2.51 -9.96 8.87
C ARG A 6 1.94 -9.15 10.04
N PRO A 7 1.53 -7.88 9.83
CA PRO A 7 0.93 -7.10 10.91
C PRO A 7 -0.41 -7.72 11.28
N SER A 8 -0.72 -7.72 12.58
CA SER A 8 -2.04 -8.14 13.05
C SER A 8 -3.11 -7.16 12.56
N PHE A 9 -4.35 -7.63 12.49
CA PHE A 9 -5.46 -6.73 12.14
C PHE A 9 -5.65 -5.60 13.16
N GLN A 10 -5.25 -5.81 14.41
CA GLN A 10 -5.31 -4.78 15.45
C GLN A 10 -4.27 -3.67 15.20
N GLU A 11 -3.05 -4.04 14.80
CA GLU A 11 -2.01 -3.08 14.46
C GLU A 11 -2.38 -2.25 13.24
N LEU A 12 -2.84 -2.90 12.17
CA LEU A 12 -3.32 -2.22 10.98
C LEU A 12 -4.48 -1.27 11.30
N ALA A 13 -5.42 -1.70 12.15
CA ALA A 13 -6.56 -0.88 12.56
C ALA A 13 -6.11 0.38 13.31
N ARG A 14 -5.12 0.24 14.20
CA ARG A 14 -4.49 1.35 14.91
C ARG A 14 -3.78 2.32 13.97
N MET A 15 -3.07 1.82 12.95
CA MET A 15 -2.33 2.65 11.99
C MET A 15 -3.25 3.55 11.16
N ILE A 16 -4.43 3.05 10.79
CA ILE A 16 -5.35 3.76 9.87
C ILE A 16 -6.57 4.36 10.59
N GLY A 17 -6.65 4.23 11.91
CA GLY A 17 -7.73 4.82 12.72
C GLY A 17 -9.10 4.18 12.50
N CYS A 18 -9.19 2.87 12.36
CA CYS A 18 -10.47 2.16 12.21
C CYS A 18 -10.58 0.95 13.16
N SER A 19 -11.69 0.20 13.08
CA SER A 19 -11.85 -1.01 13.89
C SER A 19 -11.13 -2.22 13.30
N ARG A 20 -10.77 -3.17 14.17
CA ARG A 20 -10.17 -4.45 13.77
C ARG A 20 -11.08 -5.22 12.81
N GLU A 21 -12.40 -5.21 13.02
CA GLU A 21 -13.34 -5.87 12.09
C GLU A 21 -13.36 -5.20 10.71
N THR A 22 -13.24 -3.87 10.64
CA THR A 22 -13.15 -3.15 9.36
C THR A 22 -11.91 -3.57 8.59
N VAL A 23 -10.74 -3.63 9.24
CA VAL A 23 -9.51 -4.15 8.62
C VAL A 23 -9.69 -5.59 8.18
N SER A 24 -10.23 -6.46 9.04
CA SER A 24 -10.43 -7.87 8.70
C SER A 24 -11.31 -8.04 7.46
N ARG A 25 -12.39 -7.26 7.36
CA ARG A 25 -13.28 -7.26 6.19
C ARG A 25 -12.54 -6.75 4.95
N ALA A 26 -11.85 -5.62 5.06
CA ALA A 26 -11.09 -5.04 3.96
C ALA A 26 -10.02 -6.01 3.42
N VAL A 27 -9.23 -6.63 4.29
CA VAL A 27 -8.19 -7.59 3.88
C VAL A 27 -8.82 -8.82 3.21
N LYS A 28 -9.93 -9.36 3.72
CA LYS A 28 -10.65 -10.46 3.06
C LYS A 28 -11.14 -10.06 1.67
N THR A 29 -11.69 -8.86 1.52
CA THR A 29 -12.13 -8.35 0.21
C THR A 29 -10.95 -8.21 -0.75
N LEU A 30 -9.82 -7.64 -0.30
CA LEU A 30 -8.61 -7.51 -1.11
C LEU A 30 -8.04 -8.87 -1.52
N GLN A 31 -8.14 -9.89 -0.65
CA GLN A 31 -7.76 -11.25 -1.00
C GLN A 31 -8.70 -11.86 -2.05
N HIS A 32 -10.00 -11.76 -1.81
CA HIS A 32 -11.01 -12.32 -2.72
C HIS A 32 -10.97 -11.70 -4.11
N THR A 33 -10.62 -10.41 -4.20
CA THR A 33 -10.53 -9.67 -5.47
C THR A 33 -9.15 -9.77 -6.15
N GLY A 34 -8.20 -10.50 -5.54
CA GLY A 34 -6.87 -10.75 -6.11
C GLY A 34 -5.93 -9.54 -6.04
N TYR A 35 -6.09 -8.66 -5.06
CA TYR A 35 -5.17 -7.55 -4.80
C TYR A 35 -4.06 -7.93 -3.83
N VAL A 36 -4.32 -8.84 -2.89
CA VAL A 36 -3.31 -9.31 -1.94
C VAL A 36 -3.44 -10.82 -1.72
N SER A 37 -2.33 -11.46 -1.37
CA SER A 37 -2.31 -12.89 -1.01
C SER A 37 -1.69 -13.08 0.37
N ALA A 38 -2.23 -14.03 1.14
CA ALA A 38 -1.55 -14.49 2.35
C ALA A 38 -0.38 -15.39 1.93
N VAL A 39 0.81 -15.09 2.44
CA VAL A 39 1.98 -15.97 2.31
C VAL A 39 2.50 -16.28 3.70
N GLU A 40 3.37 -17.28 3.82
CA GLU A 40 3.95 -17.65 5.11
C GLU A 40 4.58 -16.41 5.79
N GLY A 41 4.11 -16.10 7.01
CA GLY A 41 4.57 -14.96 7.79
C GLY A 41 4.33 -13.56 7.20
N GLY A 42 3.55 -13.40 6.13
CA GLY A 42 3.43 -12.10 5.43
C GLY A 42 2.13 -11.88 4.64
N LEU A 43 2.06 -10.70 4.02
CA LEU A 43 1.03 -10.33 3.04
C LEU A 43 1.73 -9.90 1.75
N ALA A 44 1.46 -10.60 0.65
CA ALA A 44 1.98 -10.25 -0.67
C ALA A 44 1.01 -9.31 -1.39
N LEU A 45 1.55 -8.28 -2.05
CA LEU A 45 0.80 -7.45 -2.98
C LEU A 45 0.86 -8.09 -4.37
N GLU A 46 -0.30 -8.35 -4.96
CA GLU A 46 -0.43 -8.92 -6.30
C GLU A 46 -0.15 -7.87 -7.38
N ALA A 47 0.30 -8.33 -8.55
CA ALA A 47 0.61 -7.45 -9.68
C ALA A 47 -0.57 -6.51 -10.04
N ARG A 48 -1.79 -7.00 -9.90
CA ARG A 48 -3.03 -6.22 -10.10
C ARG A 48 -3.11 -5.01 -9.17
N ALA A 49 -2.76 -5.16 -7.89
CA ALA A 49 -2.78 -4.06 -6.93
C ALA A 49 -1.70 -3.03 -7.25
N ILE A 50 -0.51 -3.51 -7.62
CA ILE A 50 0.61 -2.64 -8.00
C ILE A 50 0.20 -1.77 -9.20
N ARG A 51 -0.33 -2.39 -10.25
CA ARG A 51 -0.77 -1.68 -11.46
C ARG A 51 -1.88 -0.68 -11.19
N ARG A 52 -2.85 -1.06 -10.36
CA ARG A 52 -4.03 -0.23 -10.10
C ARG A 52 -3.75 0.96 -9.20
N TYR A 53 -2.90 0.78 -8.18
CA TYR A 53 -2.79 1.75 -7.07
C TYR A 53 -1.38 2.30 -6.88
N LEU A 54 -0.32 1.56 -7.18
CA LEU A 54 1.05 1.99 -6.91
C LEU A 54 1.71 2.65 -8.12
N GLU A 55 1.55 2.11 -9.33
CA GLU A 55 2.17 2.72 -10.53
C GLU A 55 1.83 4.20 -10.71
N PRO A 56 0.56 4.65 -10.58
CA PRO A 56 0.22 6.06 -10.68
C PRO A 56 0.85 6.90 -9.55
N ALA A 57 0.90 6.34 -8.34
CA ALA A 57 1.47 7.02 -7.19
C ALA A 57 2.99 7.24 -7.34
N LEU A 58 3.70 6.25 -7.90
CA LEU A 58 5.14 6.34 -8.15
C LEU A 58 5.48 7.37 -9.23
N GLN A 59 4.67 7.47 -10.29
CA GLN A 59 4.85 8.50 -11.33
C GLN A 59 4.72 9.92 -10.77
N ASN A 60 3.78 10.15 -9.85
CA ASN A 60 3.60 11.45 -9.21
C ASN A 60 4.80 11.84 -8.32
N ILE A 61 5.45 10.88 -7.67
CA ILE A 61 6.63 11.13 -6.82
C ILE A 61 7.83 11.55 -7.67
N SER A 62 8.07 10.89 -8.81
CA SER A 62 9.16 11.25 -9.73
C SER A 62 9.00 12.65 -10.31
N SER A 63 7.79 13.05 -10.70
CA SER A 63 7.50 14.39 -11.27
C SER A 63 7.65 15.53 -10.26
N THR A 64 7.57 15.25 -8.95
CA THR A 64 7.72 16.27 -7.90
C THR A 64 9.19 16.60 -7.61
N SER A 65 10.11 15.67 -7.91
CA SER A 65 11.54 15.81 -7.61
C SER A 65 12.27 16.75 -8.59
N ASP A 66 11.77 16.86 -9.82
CA ASP A 66 12.39 17.68 -10.89
C ASP A 66 12.13 19.19 -10.71
N ASN A 67 11.04 19.57 -10.03
CA ASN A 67 10.61 20.97 -9.92
C ASN A 67 11.34 21.77 -8.82
N SER A 68 12.20 21.12 -8.04
CA SER A 68 12.90 21.76 -6.89
C SER A 68 14.19 22.49 -7.27
N HIS A 69 14.64 22.38 -8.54
CA HIS A 69 15.92 22.95 -8.99
C HIS A 69 15.78 24.18 -9.90
N ALA A 70 14.57 24.54 -10.33
CA ALA A 70 14.31 25.62 -11.30
C ALA A 70 14.07 27.01 -10.69
N SER A 71 14.15 27.17 -9.36
CA SER A 71 13.90 28.46 -8.69
C SER A 71 15.04 28.85 -7.74
N ARG A 72 16.28 28.82 -8.23
CA ARG A 72 17.42 29.42 -7.54
C ARG A 72 18.47 29.85 -8.57
N THR A 73 18.35 31.07 -9.06
CA THR A 73 19.44 31.97 -9.49
C THR A 73 18.86 33.33 -9.90
N PRO A 74 19.67 34.41 -9.81
CA PRO A 74 19.60 35.47 -8.80
C PRO A 74 18.66 36.64 -9.10
#